data_AF-A0A2S1PR50-F1
#
_entry.id   AF-A0A2S1PR50-F1
#
_cell.length_a   1.000
_cell.length_b   1.000
_cell.length_c   1.000
_cell.angle_alpha   90.00
_cell.angle_beta   90.00
_cell.angle_gamma   90.00
#
_symmetry.space_group_name_H-M   'P 1'
#
loop_
_entity.id
_entity.type
_entity.pdbx_description
1 polymer ?
#
loop_
_entity_poly.entity_id
_entity_poly.type
_entity_poly.pdbx_seq_one_letter_code
_entity_poly.pdbx_strand_id
1 'polypeptide(L)'
;MHLHLTESSARPGMQVTAEAEREYWLSRQKAAVKAPAEIDVHAFHDALGLMYPLNWSTSESGGWETFMLQEMVCGDVTEIYARYGARYFRLRDVCNLSHAQIKTRIKEEFNLFRK
;
A
#
# COMPACT_ATOMS: atom_id res chain seq x y z
N MET A 1 16.22 -37.25 -18.52
CA MET A 1 16.70 -37.06 -17.14
C MET A 1 15.55 -37.36 -16.19
N HIS A 2 15.65 -38.40 -15.38
CA HIS A 2 14.70 -38.67 -14.29
C HIS A 2 15.18 -37.91 -13.06
N LEU A 3 14.44 -36.90 -12.61
CA LEU A 3 14.73 -36.21 -11.35
C LEU A 3 14.19 -37.06 -10.20
N HIS A 4 15.08 -37.79 -9.53
CA HIS A 4 14.81 -38.37 -8.22
C HIS A 4 14.74 -37.24 -7.19
N LEU A 5 13.54 -36.72 -6.91
CA LEU A 5 13.32 -35.92 -5.70
C LEU A 5 13.15 -36.87 -4.52
N THR A 6 14.26 -37.21 -3.85
CA THR A 6 14.25 -38.09 -2.68
C THR A 6 13.93 -37.35 -1.37
N GLU A 7 13.70 -36.04 -1.39
CA GLU A 7 13.32 -35.30 -0.18
C GLU A 7 12.31 -34.21 -0.54
N SER A 8 11.08 -34.38 -0.04
CA SER A 8 10.17 -33.25 0.14
C SER A 8 10.82 -32.33 1.17
N SER A 9 11.14 -31.09 0.78
CA SER A 9 11.67 -30.08 1.70
C SER A 9 10.65 -29.58 2.73
N ALA A 10 9.49 -30.24 2.82
CA ALA A 10 8.55 -30.07 3.93
C ALA A 10 9.24 -30.49 5.22
N ARG A 11 9.85 -29.52 5.92
CA ARG A 11 10.36 -29.69 7.28
C ARG A 11 9.29 -30.42 8.11
N PRO A 12 9.55 -31.65 8.57
CA PRO A 12 8.63 -32.37 9.45
C PRO A 12 8.57 -31.58 10.77
N GLY A 13 7.47 -30.88 11.01
CA GLY A 13 7.27 -30.07 12.22
C GLY A 13 6.35 -28.87 12.06
N MET A 14 6.10 -28.40 10.83
CA MET A 14 5.12 -27.34 10.61
C MET A 14 3.73 -27.98 10.48
N GLN A 15 3.02 -28.13 11.60
CA GLN A 15 1.57 -28.28 11.56
C GLN A 15 1.01 -26.97 11.01
N VAL A 16 0.93 -26.84 9.68
CA VAL A 16 0.30 -25.70 9.01
C VAL A 16 -1.20 -25.88 9.17
N THR A 17 -1.73 -25.48 10.32
CA THR A 17 -3.18 -25.35 10.47
C THR A 17 -3.65 -24.14 9.65
N ALA A 18 -4.92 -24.12 9.27
CA ALA A 18 -5.50 -22.99 8.55
C ALA A 18 -5.34 -21.68 9.33
N GLU A 19 -5.35 -21.74 10.67
CA GLU A 19 -5.12 -20.60 11.55
C GLU A 19 -3.68 -20.10 11.46
N ALA A 20 -2.69 -20.99 11.52
CA ALA A 20 -1.27 -20.64 11.43
C ALA A 20 -0.94 -20.00 10.07
N GLU A 21 -1.52 -20.53 8.98
CA GLU A 21 -1.38 -19.94 7.65
C GLU A 21 -2.05 -18.55 7.57
N ARG A 22 -3.26 -18.41 8.13
CA ARG A 22 -3.96 -17.12 8.18
C ARG A 22 -3.14 -16.07 8.94
N GLU A 23 -2.61 -16.42 10.11
CA GLU A 23 -1.77 -15.52 10.92
C GLU A 23 -0.50 -15.11 10.18
N TYR A 24 0.13 -16.05 9.46
CA TYR A 24 1.28 -15.75 8.62
C TYR A 24 0.93 -14.70 7.55
N TRP A 25 -0.15 -14.90 6.79
CA TRP A 25 -0.54 -13.95 5.74
C TRP A 25 -0.95 -12.59 6.30
N LEU A 26 -1.68 -12.52 7.42
CA LEU A 26 -2.00 -11.27 8.11
C LEU A 26 -0.75 -10.53 8.57
N SER A 27 0.26 -11.25 9.07
CA SER A 27 1.55 -10.67 9.45
C SER A 27 2.29 -10.09 8.24
N ARG A 28 2.29 -10.80 7.11
CA ARG A 28 2.89 -10.33 5.85
C ARG A 28 2.20 -9.09 5.30
N GLN A 29 0.87 -9.07 5.33
CA GLN A 29 0.06 -7.91 4.93
C GLN A 29 0.40 -6.69 5.80
N LYS A 30 0.44 -6.85 7.13
CA LYS A 30 0.83 -5.79 8.05
C LYS A 30 2.25 -5.29 7.80
N ALA A 31 3.19 -6.19 7.51
CA ALA A 31 4.57 -5.84 7.20
C ALA A 31 4.74 -5.14 5.83
N ALA A 32 3.77 -5.29 4.92
CA ALA A 32 3.80 -4.62 3.63
C ALA A 32 3.45 -3.12 3.74
N VAL A 33 2.71 -2.71 4.78
CA VAL A 33 2.33 -1.31 5.03
C VAL A 33 3.57 -0.42 5.19
N LYS A 34 3.54 0.75 4.57
CA LYS A 34 4.61 1.76 4.65
C LYS A 34 4.03 3.12 5.00
N ALA A 35 4.65 3.76 5.99
CA ALA A 35 4.32 5.13 6.37
C ALA A 35 4.46 6.11 5.20
N PRO A 36 3.75 7.24 5.23
CA PRO A 36 3.88 8.27 4.21
C PRO A 36 5.31 8.76 4.05
N ALA A 37 5.75 8.85 2.80
CA ALA A 37 7.00 9.48 2.41
C ALA A 37 6.72 10.56 1.38
N GLU A 38 7.43 11.69 1.48
CA GLU A 38 7.37 12.75 0.47
C GLU A 38 8.15 12.30 -0.77
N ILE A 39 7.57 12.57 -1.94
CA ILE A 39 8.11 12.23 -3.25
C ILE A 39 8.11 13.48 -4.13
N ASP A 40 8.86 13.43 -5.22
CA ASP A 40 8.81 14.49 -6.23
C ASP A 40 7.58 14.38 -7.14
N VAL A 41 7.37 15.44 -7.92
CA VAL A 41 6.24 15.57 -8.85
C VAL A 41 6.28 14.55 -9.98
N HIS A 42 7.45 14.14 -10.46
CA HIS A 42 7.57 13.17 -11.55
C HIS A 42 7.14 11.80 -11.08
N ALA A 43 7.61 11.35 -9.91
CA ALA A 43 7.21 10.06 -9.34
C ALA A 43 5.67 9.93 -9.18
N PHE A 44 4.98 11.02 -8.84
CA PHE A 44 3.52 11.04 -8.75
C PHE A 44 2.84 10.88 -10.12
N HIS A 45 3.29 11.64 -11.13
CA HIS A 45 2.70 11.60 -12.48
C HIS A 45 3.07 10.33 -13.25
N ASP A 46 4.27 9.78 -13.04
CA ASP A 46 4.70 8.50 -13.59
C ASP A 46 3.79 7.38 -13.07
N ALA A 47 3.46 7.38 -11.78
CA ALA A 47 2.53 6.42 -11.19
C ALA A 47 1.10 6.59 -11.73
N LEU A 48 0.64 7.84 -11.90
CA LEU A 48 -0.67 8.13 -12.48
C LEU A 48 -0.77 7.71 -13.96
N GLY A 49 0.35 7.78 -14.69
CA GLY A 49 0.45 7.36 -16.09
C GLY A 49 0.61 5.85 -16.30
N LEU A 50 0.91 5.08 -15.24
CA LEU A 50 1.17 3.64 -15.34
C LEU A 50 -0.10 2.83 -15.63
N MET A 51 -1.22 3.18 -14.99
CA MET A 51 -2.51 2.48 -15.12
C MET A 51 -3.67 3.34 -14.60
N TYR A 52 -4.91 2.91 -14.89
CA TYR A 52 -6.10 3.62 -14.41
C TYR A 52 -6.17 3.62 -12.86
N PRO A 53 -6.27 4.79 -12.21
CA PRO A 53 -6.24 4.87 -10.75
C PRO A 53 -7.53 4.32 -10.11
N LEU A 54 -7.38 3.67 -8.96
CA LEU A 54 -8.51 3.35 -8.07
C LEU A 54 -8.77 4.48 -7.09
N ASN A 55 -10.05 4.62 -6.71
CA ASN A 55 -10.51 5.51 -5.64
C ASN A 55 -9.96 6.95 -5.78
N TRP A 56 -9.82 7.44 -7.01
CA TRP A 56 -9.36 8.79 -7.26
C TRP A 56 -10.37 9.78 -6.67
N SER A 57 -9.90 10.62 -5.76
CA SER A 57 -10.72 11.60 -5.07
C SER A 57 -9.96 12.91 -4.90
N THR A 58 -10.71 14.02 -4.93
CA THR A 58 -10.19 15.37 -4.72
C THR A 58 -11.04 16.07 -3.65
N SER A 59 -10.44 16.99 -2.91
CA SER A 59 -11.20 17.88 -2.02
C SER A 59 -11.94 18.95 -2.82
N GLU A 60 -13.07 19.45 -2.32
CA GLU A 60 -13.87 20.53 -2.96
C GLU A 60 -13.04 21.77 -3.36
N SER A 61 -12.03 22.14 -2.57
CA SER A 61 -11.14 23.26 -2.86
C SER A 61 -9.95 22.94 -3.78
N GLY A 62 -9.85 21.70 -4.28
CA GLY A 62 -8.73 21.22 -5.12
C GLY A 62 -7.37 21.12 -4.41
N GLY A 63 -7.31 21.43 -3.10
CA GLY A 63 -6.08 21.44 -2.31
C GLY A 63 -5.52 20.05 -2.02
N TRP A 64 -6.36 19.02 -2.08
CA TRP A 64 -5.98 17.62 -1.92
C TRP A 64 -6.46 16.78 -3.09
N GLU A 65 -5.65 15.78 -3.41
CA GLU A 65 -5.94 14.75 -4.40
C GLU A 65 -5.29 13.46 -3.94
N THR A 66 -5.99 12.33 -4.07
CA THR A 66 -5.45 11.02 -3.76
C THR A 66 -5.90 10.00 -4.77
N PHE A 67 -5.06 9.01 -5.06
CA PHE A 67 -5.44 7.82 -5.81
C PHE A 67 -4.64 6.60 -5.33
N MET A 68 -5.06 5.43 -5.77
CA MET A 68 -4.37 4.16 -5.48
C MET A 68 -4.07 3.43 -6.79
N LEU A 69 -3.00 2.62 -6.80
CA LEU A 69 -2.76 1.69 -7.90
C LEU A 69 -3.69 0.47 -7.82
N GLN A 70 -3.92 -0.18 -8.95
CA GLN A 70 -4.70 -1.43 -9.02
C GLN A 70 -3.91 -2.65 -8.53
N GLU A 71 -2.58 -2.55 -8.47
CA GLU A 71 -1.72 -3.64 -8.03
C GLU A 71 -1.75 -3.80 -6.51
N MET A 72 -2.14 -4.99 -6.05
CA MET A 72 -2.07 -5.36 -4.64
C MET A 72 -0.72 -6.00 -4.34
N VAL A 73 0.06 -5.34 -3.49
CA VAL A 73 1.42 -5.77 -3.09
C VAL A 73 1.37 -6.97 -2.14
N CYS A 74 0.42 -7.00 -1.20
CA CYS A 74 0.22 -8.12 -0.29
C CYS A 74 -1.20 -8.10 0.28
N GLY A 75 -2.02 -9.09 -0.04
CA GLY A 75 -3.43 -9.10 0.36
C GLY A 75 -4.18 -7.94 -0.30
N ASP A 76 -4.73 -7.04 0.51
CA ASP A 76 -5.43 -5.82 0.04
C ASP A 76 -4.54 -4.56 0.09
N VAL A 77 -3.24 -4.70 0.36
CA VAL A 77 -2.32 -3.57 0.49
C VAL A 77 -1.86 -3.11 -0.89
N THR A 78 -2.02 -1.83 -1.20
CA THR A 78 -1.65 -1.19 -2.48
C THR A 78 -0.79 0.06 -2.25
N GLU A 79 -0.12 0.52 -3.30
CA GLU A 79 0.53 1.83 -3.33
C GLU A 79 -0.53 2.93 -3.46
N ILE A 80 -0.43 3.94 -2.62
CA ILE A 80 -1.34 5.08 -2.52
C ILE A 80 -0.53 6.35 -2.73
N TYR A 81 -1.07 7.25 -3.53
CA TYR A 81 -0.45 8.53 -3.87
C TYR A 81 -1.35 9.67 -3.46
N ALA A 82 -0.75 10.77 -3.01
CA ALA A 82 -1.46 11.96 -2.61
C ALA A 82 -0.73 13.24 -3.01
N ARG A 83 -1.48 14.26 -3.35
CA ARG A 83 -1.00 15.64 -3.55
C ARG A 83 -1.66 16.56 -2.54
N TYR A 84 -0.86 17.43 -1.93
CA TYR A 84 -1.32 18.52 -1.06
C TYR A 84 -0.67 19.83 -1.51
N GLY A 85 -1.42 20.68 -2.20
CA GLY A 85 -0.85 21.87 -2.84
C GLY A 85 0.23 21.47 -3.85
N ALA A 86 1.47 21.87 -3.56
CA ALA A 86 2.67 21.58 -4.37
C ALA A 86 3.53 20.42 -3.83
N ARG A 87 3.06 19.70 -2.80
CA ARG A 87 3.76 18.57 -2.17
C ARG A 87 3.10 17.27 -2.58
N TYR A 88 3.90 16.23 -2.76
CA TYR A 88 3.47 14.92 -3.23
C TYR A 88 3.93 13.85 -2.26
N PHE A 89 3.10 12.83 -2.06
CA PHE A 89 3.33 11.79 -1.07
C PHE A 89 3.01 10.43 -1.66
N ARG A 90 3.75 9.42 -1.20
CA ARG A 90 3.45 8.01 -1.40
C ARG A 90 3.38 7.32 -0.04
N LEU A 91 2.40 6.44 0.13
CA LEU A 91 2.31 5.50 1.24
C LEU A 91 1.85 4.15 0.70
N ARG A 92 2.03 3.09 1.49
CA ARG A 92 1.50 1.77 1.12
C ARG A 92 0.58 1.28 2.21
N ASP A 93 -0.66 0.97 1.88
CA ASP A 93 -1.64 0.55 2.86
C ASP A 93 -2.86 -0.10 2.19
N VAL A 94 -3.86 -0.49 2.98
CA VAL A 94 -5.03 -1.23 2.50
C VAL A 94 -5.86 -0.41 1.50
N CYS A 95 -6.37 -1.08 0.45
CA CYS A 95 -7.06 -0.44 -0.68
C CYS A 95 -8.45 0.10 -0.36
N ASN A 96 -8.97 -0.17 0.84
CA ASN A 96 -10.28 0.31 1.30
C ASN A 96 -10.22 1.66 2.05
N LEU A 97 -9.04 2.30 2.12
CA LEU A 97 -8.92 3.61 2.76
C LEU A 97 -9.67 4.70 2.02
N SER A 98 -10.40 5.49 2.78
CA SER A 98 -11.03 6.70 2.27
C SER A 98 -10.00 7.82 2.04
N HIS A 99 -10.36 8.75 1.16
CA HIS A 99 -9.64 10.02 0.96
C HIS A 99 -9.35 10.74 2.29
N ALA A 100 -10.30 10.74 3.24
CA ALA A 100 -10.14 11.35 4.55
C ALA A 100 -9.08 10.66 5.41
N GLN A 101 -9.06 9.31 5.45
CA GLN A 101 -8.08 8.55 6.21
C GLN A 101 -6.66 8.72 5.66
N ILE A 102 -6.50 8.74 4.34
CA ILE A 102 -5.21 9.00 3.68
C ILE A 102 -4.68 10.37 4.09
N LYS A 103 -5.53 11.40 4.02
CA LYS A 103 -5.19 12.76 4.45
C LYS A 103 -4.75 12.82 5.91
N THR A 104 -5.49 12.16 6.80
CA THR A 104 -5.16 12.13 8.23
C THR A 104 -3.77 11.54 8.46
N ARG A 105 -3.46 10.38 7.87
CA ARG A 105 -2.14 9.74 8.03
C ARG A 105 -0.99 10.62 7.54
N ILE A 106 -1.15 11.28 6.40
CA ILE A 106 -0.14 12.21 5.88
C ILE A 106 0.01 13.43 6.81
N LYS A 107 -1.11 13.97 7.32
CA LYS A 107 -1.07 15.09 8.27
C LYS A 107 -0.40 14.72 9.58
N GLU A 108 -0.62 13.50 10.08
CA GLU A 108 0.02 12.97 11.28
C GLU A 108 1.53 12.83 11.09
N GLU A 109 1.95 12.15 10.02
CA GLU A 109 3.37 11.90 9.75
C GLU A 109 4.18 13.20 9.55
N PHE A 110 3.60 14.18 8.85
CA PHE A 110 4.28 15.43 8.50
C PHE A 110 3.84 16.64 9.35
N ASN A 111 3.07 16.43 10.42
CA ASN A 111 2.54 17.48 11.31
C ASN A 111 1.81 18.63 10.58
N LEU A 112 0.98 18.31 9.57
CA LEU A 112 0.29 19.29 8.70
C LEU A 112 -1.07 19.76 9.22
N PHE A 113 -1.27 19.73 10.53
CA PHE A 113 -2.54 20.13 11.18
C PHE A 113 -2.76 21.64 11.27
N ARG A 114 -1.76 22.46 10.90
CA ARG A 114 -1.85 23.92 10.92
C ARG A 114 -1.79 24.51 9.51
N LYS A 115 -2.85 25.23 9.16
CA LYS A 115 -2.81 26.43 8.32
C LYS A 115 -3.44 27.55 9.12
#